data_AF-A0A1F5RWM3-F1
#
_entry.id   AF-A0A1F5RWM3-F1
#
_cell.length_a   1.000
_cell.length_b   1.000
_cell.length_c   1.000
_cell.angle_alpha   90.00
_cell.angle_beta   90.00
_cell.angle_gamma   90.00
#
_symmetry.space_group_name_H-M   'P 1'
#
loop_
_entity.id
_entity.type
_entity.pdbx_description
1 polymer ?
#
loop_
_entity_poly.entity_id
_entity_poly.type
_entity_poly.pdbx_seq_one_letter_code
_entity_poly.pdbx_strand_id
1 'polypeptide(L)'
;MSKKLKIENDAPLFNAAIHGIFLIVAGLVLPAVLIPIVKITNYSEIVEEIAKALIVLLLILRLPSLKLRLAGAIAFGFLFGLSENFLYLNQIFQFGDFSVLWQRFLWTVPMHFTTVLVMTLAGMGKKWFLILGLIGAVILHMLFNSLIVNTPII
;
A
#
# COMPACT_ATOMS: atom_id res chain seq x y z
N MET A 1 39.38 -22.08 -0.10
CA MET A 1 38.02 -22.63 0.10
C MET A 1 37.07 -21.63 0.80
N SER A 2 37.08 -20.33 0.44
CA SER A 2 36.44 -19.27 1.24
C SER A 2 35.45 -18.38 0.46
N LYS A 3 35.64 -18.15 -0.85
CA LYS A 3 34.72 -17.30 -1.63
C LYS A 3 33.38 -17.98 -1.97
N LYS A 4 33.38 -19.29 -2.25
CA LYS A 4 32.17 -20.03 -2.67
C LYS A 4 31.11 -20.12 -1.56
N LEU A 5 31.56 -20.32 -0.30
CA LEU A 5 30.72 -20.36 0.89
C LEU A 5 30.12 -18.99 1.28
N LYS A 6 30.76 -17.87 0.89
CA LYS A 6 30.27 -16.53 1.19
C LYS A 6 29.15 -16.11 0.22
N ILE A 7 29.34 -16.40 -1.07
CA ILE A 7 28.36 -16.09 -2.14
C ILE A 7 27.03 -16.83 -1.91
N GLU A 8 27.09 -18.04 -1.36
CA GLU A 8 25.89 -18.85 -1.08
C GLU A 8 25.04 -18.28 0.06
N ASN A 9 25.65 -17.55 1.00
CA ASN A 9 24.97 -16.87 2.10
C ASN A 9 24.42 -15.47 1.72
N ASP A 10 24.96 -14.85 0.66
CA ASP A 10 24.58 -13.50 0.24
C ASP A 10 23.36 -13.48 -0.71
N ALA A 11 23.08 -14.59 -1.42
CA ALA A 11 21.94 -14.72 -2.33
C ALA A 11 20.55 -14.46 -1.69
N PRO A 12 20.21 -14.97 -0.49
CA PRO A 12 18.94 -14.64 0.16
C PRO A 12 18.85 -13.17 0.61
N LEU A 13 19.97 -12.55 0.98
CA LEU A 13 20.03 -11.15 1.36
C LEU A 13 19.85 -10.21 0.15
N PHE A 14 20.49 -10.54 -0.97
CA PHE A 14 20.36 -9.82 -2.25
C PHE A 14 18.92 -9.85 -2.77
N ASN A 15 18.27 -11.02 -2.73
CA ASN A 15 16.86 -11.14 -3.12
C ASN A 15 15.94 -10.33 -2.20
N ALA A 16 16.20 -10.32 -0.89
CA ALA A 16 15.43 -9.51 0.06
C ALA A 16 15.59 -8.01 -0.20
N ALA A 17 16.80 -7.55 -0.52
CA ALA A 17 17.08 -6.16 -0.87
C ALA A 17 16.33 -5.73 -2.14
N ILE A 18 16.33 -6.56 -3.17
CA ILE A 18 15.57 -6.32 -4.41
C ILE A 18 14.07 -6.20 -4.11
N HIS A 19 13.50 -7.12 -3.32
CA HIS A 19 12.10 -7.05 -2.93
C HIS A 19 11.79 -5.77 -2.15
N GLY A 20 12.70 -5.34 -1.27
CA GLY A 20 12.59 -4.07 -0.55
C GLY A 20 12.55 -2.86 -1.49
N ILE A 21 13.44 -2.81 -2.49
CA ILE A 21 13.45 -1.73 -3.50
C ILE A 21 12.12 -1.70 -4.26
N PHE A 22 11.64 -2.85 -4.73
CA PHE A 22 10.35 -2.93 -5.43
C PHE A 22 9.18 -2.49 -4.56
N LEU A 23 9.17 -2.84 -3.26
CA LEU A 23 8.15 -2.39 -2.32
C LEU A 23 8.15 -0.87 -2.15
N ILE A 24 9.33 -0.26 -2.02
CA ILE A 24 9.47 1.20 -1.88
C ILE A 24 8.99 1.90 -3.16
N VAL A 25 9.47 1.46 -4.32
CA VAL A 25 9.09 2.05 -5.61
C VAL A 25 7.59 1.88 -5.85
N ALA A 26 7.04 0.69 -5.61
CA ALA A 26 5.60 0.46 -5.74
C ALA A 26 4.81 1.35 -4.77
N GLY A 27 5.22 1.46 -3.51
CA GLY A 27 4.56 2.31 -2.53
C GLY A 27 4.50 3.78 -2.96
N LEU A 28 5.56 4.30 -3.60
CA LEU A 28 5.61 5.71 -4.00
C LEU A 28 4.95 6.01 -5.36
N VAL A 29 5.02 5.07 -6.29
CA VAL A 29 4.62 5.30 -7.69
C VAL A 29 3.21 4.80 -7.99
N LEU A 30 2.75 3.77 -7.28
CA LEU A 30 1.49 3.11 -7.60
C LEU A 30 0.29 4.06 -7.55
N PRO A 31 0.11 4.95 -6.55
CA PRO A 31 -1.01 5.90 -6.56
C PRO A 31 -1.08 6.75 -7.83
N ALA A 32 0.08 7.23 -8.32
CA ALA A 32 0.15 8.03 -9.54
C ALA A 32 -0.24 7.22 -10.79
N VAL A 33 0.19 5.95 -10.84
CA VAL A 33 -0.14 5.03 -11.94
C VAL A 33 -1.63 4.66 -11.97
N LEU A 34 -2.30 4.66 -10.82
CA LEU A 34 -3.72 4.31 -10.72
C LEU A 34 -4.67 5.43 -11.16
N ILE A 35 -4.25 6.69 -11.14
CA ILE A 35 -5.06 7.86 -11.55
C ILE A 35 -5.88 7.62 -12.84
N PRO A 36 -5.28 7.22 -13.99
CA PRO A 36 -6.03 7.00 -15.22
C PRO A 36 -7.07 5.89 -15.09
N ILE A 37 -6.75 4.81 -14.37
CA ILE A 37 -7.66 3.69 -14.17
C ILE A 37 -8.85 4.13 -13.32
N VAL A 38 -8.59 4.81 -12.21
CA VAL A 38 -9.62 5.37 -11.33
C VAL A 38 -10.54 6.33 -12.09
N LYS A 39 -9.98 7.18 -12.97
CA LYS A 39 -10.76 8.11 -13.80
C LYS A 39 -11.69 7.41 -14.80
N ILE A 40 -11.33 6.22 -15.27
CA ILE A 40 -12.13 5.44 -16.22
C ILE A 40 -13.19 4.62 -15.48
N THR A 41 -12.85 4.03 -14.34
CA THR A 41 -13.75 3.13 -13.61
C THR A 41 -14.71 3.84 -12.68
N ASN A 42 -14.36 5.03 -12.16
CA ASN A 42 -15.05 5.71 -11.06
C ASN A 42 -15.17 4.89 -9.77
N TYR A 43 -14.28 3.91 -9.58
CA TYR A 43 -14.22 3.07 -8.37
C TYR A 43 -12.81 3.15 -7.77
N SER A 44 -12.47 4.25 -7.12
CA SER A 44 -11.13 4.50 -6.57
C SER A 44 -10.74 3.45 -5.54
N GLU A 45 -11.62 3.20 -4.56
CA GLU A 45 -11.34 2.28 -3.44
C GLU A 45 -11.06 0.87 -3.95
N ILE A 46 -11.89 0.38 -4.87
CA ILE A 46 -11.77 -0.97 -5.42
C ILE A 46 -10.47 -1.10 -6.24
N VAL A 47 -10.19 -0.15 -7.12
CA VAL A 47 -8.99 -0.17 -7.97
C VAL A 47 -7.73 -0.15 -7.12
N GLU A 48 -7.68 0.71 -6.11
CA GLU A 48 -6.53 0.81 -5.23
C GLU A 48 -6.32 -0.44 -4.39
N GLU A 49 -7.38 -0.99 -3.79
CA GLU A 49 -7.24 -2.20 -2.97
C GLU A 49 -6.86 -3.42 -3.81
N ILE A 50 -7.35 -3.55 -5.05
CA ILE A 50 -6.89 -4.60 -5.98
C ILE A 50 -5.38 -4.43 -6.26
N ALA A 51 -4.92 -3.22 -6.53
CA ALA A 51 -3.51 -2.96 -6.81
C ALA A 51 -2.62 -3.28 -5.61
N LYS A 52 -3.05 -2.89 -4.40
CA LYS A 52 -2.37 -3.25 -3.15
C LYS A 52 -2.37 -4.75 -2.90
N ALA A 53 -3.48 -5.45 -3.18
CA ALA A 53 -3.57 -6.90 -3.07
C ALA A 53 -2.55 -7.62 -3.97
N LEU A 54 -2.32 -7.10 -5.19
CA LEU A 54 -1.26 -7.60 -6.07
C LEU A 54 0.13 -7.41 -5.45
N ILE A 55 0.42 -6.26 -4.85
CA ILE A 55 1.68 -6.03 -4.13
C ILE A 55 1.82 -6.97 -2.94
N VAL A 56 0.75 -7.17 -2.18
CA VAL A 56 0.74 -8.11 -1.05
C VAL A 56 1.07 -9.52 -1.53
N LEU A 57 0.41 -9.99 -2.59
CA LEU A 57 0.59 -11.33 -3.14
C LEU A 57 1.97 -11.55 -3.76
N LEU A 58 2.44 -10.60 -4.56
CA LEU A 58 3.64 -10.74 -5.39
C LEU A 58 4.92 -10.38 -4.65
N LEU A 59 4.86 -9.46 -3.68
CA LEU A 59 6.05 -8.95 -2.98
C LEU A 59 6.00 -9.29 -1.48
N ILE A 60 4.96 -8.85 -0.75
CA ILE A 60 4.96 -8.92 0.73
C ILE A 60 4.92 -10.37 1.21
N LEU A 61 4.00 -11.20 0.72
CA LEU A 61 3.85 -12.59 1.15
C LEU A 61 5.03 -13.49 0.74
N ARG A 62 5.90 -13.02 -0.17
CA ARG A 62 7.15 -13.71 -0.54
C ARG A 62 8.29 -13.47 0.43
N LEU A 63 8.16 -12.52 1.35
CA LEU A 63 9.18 -12.26 2.37
C LEU A 63 9.30 -13.47 3.32
N PRO A 64 10.54 -13.80 3.78
CA PRO A 64 10.82 -15.09 4.40
C PRO A 64 10.30 -15.23 5.83
N SER A 65 10.09 -14.12 6.55
CA SER A 65 9.66 -14.15 7.95
C SER A 65 8.42 -13.31 8.21
N LEU A 66 7.65 -13.69 9.22
CA LEU A 66 6.47 -12.93 9.69
C LEU A 66 6.83 -11.46 9.95
N LYS A 67 7.95 -11.23 10.65
CA LYS A 67 8.44 -9.88 10.98
C LYS A 67 8.68 -9.05 9.71
N LEU A 68 9.30 -9.63 8.68
CA LEU A 68 9.54 -8.93 7.42
C LEU A 68 8.26 -8.69 6.62
N ARG A 69 7.31 -9.63 6.63
CA ARG A 69 6.00 -9.44 5.99
C ARG A 69 5.22 -8.29 6.62
N LEU A 70 5.16 -8.25 7.95
CA LEU A 70 4.53 -7.16 8.67
C LEU A 70 5.27 -5.86 8.43
N ALA A 71 6.59 -5.81 8.57
CA ALA A 71 7.37 -4.60 8.29
C ALA A 71 7.18 -4.10 6.85
N GLY A 72 7.15 -5.00 5.87
CA GLY A 72 6.90 -4.68 4.46
C GLY A 72 5.49 -4.16 4.21
N ALA A 73 4.48 -4.75 4.84
CA ALA A 73 3.10 -4.27 4.79
C ALA A 73 2.96 -2.85 5.37
N ILE A 74 3.55 -2.62 6.53
CA ILE A 74 3.56 -1.31 7.20
C ILE A 74 4.27 -0.27 6.34
N ALA A 75 5.48 -0.57 5.87
CA ALA A 75 6.27 0.34 5.05
C ALA A 75 5.57 0.66 3.72
N PHE A 76 5.04 -0.36 3.03
CA PHE A 76 4.32 -0.17 1.78
C PHE A 76 3.04 0.66 1.98
N GLY A 77 2.20 0.32 2.97
CA GLY A 77 0.97 1.07 3.25
C GLY A 77 1.24 2.52 3.65
N PHE A 78 2.29 2.77 4.44
CA PHE A 78 2.73 4.11 4.77
C PHE A 78 3.18 4.90 3.54
N LEU A 79 4.05 4.32 2.69
CA LEU A 79 4.54 4.98 1.48
C LEU A 79 3.42 5.22 0.45
N PHE A 80 2.48 4.28 0.33
CA PHE A 80 1.29 4.41 -0.51
C PHE A 80 0.43 5.57 -0.06
N GLY A 81 0.04 5.61 1.22
CA GLY A 81 -0.77 6.71 1.73
C GLY A 81 -0.05 8.05 1.71
N LEU A 82 1.27 8.05 1.97
CA LEU A 82 2.08 9.26 1.90
C LEU A 82 2.13 9.80 0.47
N SER A 83 2.42 8.96 -0.52
CA SER A 83 2.51 9.39 -1.91
C SER A 83 1.16 9.82 -2.47
N GLU A 84 0.06 9.15 -2.09
CA GLU A 84 -1.27 9.65 -2.41
C GLU A 84 -1.49 11.05 -1.83
N ASN A 85 -1.16 11.28 -0.55
CA ASN A 85 -1.28 12.59 0.07
C ASN A 85 -0.50 13.69 -0.68
N PHE A 86 0.67 13.37 -1.24
CA PHE A 86 1.43 14.28 -2.10
C PHE A 86 0.71 14.59 -3.43
N LEU A 87 -0.01 13.64 -4.02
CA LEU A 87 -0.79 13.88 -5.24
C LEU A 87 -1.94 14.87 -5.00
N TYR A 88 -2.49 14.90 -3.78
CA TYR A 88 -3.52 15.86 -3.37
C TYR A 88 -2.98 17.28 -3.14
N LEU A 89 -1.66 17.50 -3.06
CA LEU A 89 -1.10 18.85 -2.87
C LEU A 89 -1.52 19.81 -3.97
N ASN A 90 -1.60 19.34 -5.23
CA ASN A 90 -2.03 20.19 -6.33
C ASN A 90 -3.42 20.81 -6.07
N GLN A 91 -4.35 20.02 -5.54
CA GLN A 91 -5.71 20.48 -5.21
C GLN A 91 -5.67 21.40 -3.99
N ILE A 92 -4.91 21.04 -2.96
CA ILE A 92 -4.74 21.86 -1.75
C ILE A 92 -4.20 23.26 -2.08
N PHE A 93 -3.21 23.35 -2.99
CA PHE A 93 -2.69 24.64 -3.46
C PHE A 93 -3.71 25.43 -4.27
N GLN A 94 -4.56 24.77 -5.05
CA GLN A 94 -5.63 25.43 -5.82
C GLN A 94 -6.73 26.00 -4.93
N PHE A 95 -7.11 25.30 -3.86
CA PHE A 95 -8.17 25.73 -2.94
C PHE A 95 -7.66 26.56 -1.74
N GLY A 96 -6.35 26.57 -1.48
CA GLY A 96 -5.72 27.39 -0.44
C GLY A 96 -5.91 26.90 1.00
N ASP A 97 -6.48 25.70 1.22
CA ASP A 97 -6.74 25.16 2.55
C ASP A 97 -5.76 24.02 2.93
N PHE A 98 -4.71 24.39 3.66
CA PHE A 98 -3.69 23.44 4.14
C PHE A 98 -4.17 22.55 5.30
N SER A 99 -5.32 22.81 5.92
CA SER A 99 -5.86 21.94 6.97
C SER A 99 -6.21 20.55 6.43
N VAL A 100 -6.63 20.49 5.16
CA VAL A 100 -6.92 19.26 4.42
C VAL A 100 -5.68 18.36 4.34
N LEU A 101 -4.48 18.93 4.19
CA LEU A 101 -3.23 18.15 4.14
C LEU A 101 -3.04 17.30 5.41
N TRP A 102 -3.24 17.92 6.57
CA TRP A 102 -3.03 17.27 7.86
C TRP A 102 -4.13 16.26 8.17
N GLN A 103 -5.38 16.58 7.83
CA GLN A 103 -6.49 15.64 7.96
C GLN A 103 -6.25 14.39 7.11
N ARG A 104 -5.91 14.57 5.82
CA ARG A 104 -5.59 13.44 4.93
C ARG A 104 -4.37 12.66 5.42
N PHE A 105 -3.31 13.32 5.87
CA PHE A 105 -2.18 12.62 6.46
C PHE A 105 -2.59 11.74 7.65
N LEU A 106 -3.41 12.26 8.56
CA LEU A 106 -3.85 11.55 9.77
C LEU A 106 -4.87 10.44 9.49
N TRP A 107 -5.62 10.49 8.39
CA TRP A 107 -6.67 9.52 8.10
C TRP A 107 -6.34 8.58 6.94
N THR A 108 -5.86 9.13 5.83
CA THR A 108 -5.52 8.38 4.61
C THR A 108 -4.32 7.47 4.85
N VAL A 109 -3.26 7.94 5.52
CA VAL A 109 -2.07 7.11 5.76
C VAL A 109 -2.40 5.91 6.68
N PRO A 110 -3.07 6.08 7.84
CA PRO A 110 -3.46 4.93 8.66
C PRO A 110 -4.44 3.99 7.97
N MET A 111 -5.35 4.50 7.14
CA MET A 111 -6.25 3.68 6.34
C MET A 111 -5.45 2.74 5.42
N HIS A 112 -4.53 3.27 4.59
CA HIS A 112 -3.72 2.45 3.68
C HIS A 112 -2.82 1.45 4.39
N PHE A 113 -2.22 1.87 5.51
CA PHE A 113 -1.51 0.96 6.39
C PHE A 113 -2.41 -0.20 6.87
N THR A 114 -3.64 0.10 7.29
CA THR A 114 -4.58 -0.87 7.86
C THR A 114 -5.09 -1.83 6.80
N THR A 115 -5.49 -1.34 5.62
CA THR A 115 -6.01 -2.19 4.53
C THR A 115 -4.96 -3.17 4.04
N VAL A 116 -3.70 -2.73 3.88
CA VAL A 116 -2.58 -3.60 3.53
C VAL A 116 -2.33 -4.65 4.61
N LEU A 117 -2.37 -4.27 5.89
CA LEU A 117 -2.21 -5.22 6.99
C LEU A 117 -3.32 -6.28 7.00
N VAL A 118 -4.58 -5.89 6.81
CA VAL A 118 -5.72 -6.81 6.73
C VAL A 118 -5.51 -7.83 5.62
N MET A 119 -5.15 -7.38 4.41
CA MET A 119 -4.84 -8.28 3.28
C MET A 119 -3.65 -9.19 3.57
N THR A 120 -2.60 -8.65 4.19
CA THR A 120 -1.40 -9.41 4.50
C THR A 120 -1.69 -10.50 5.53
N LEU A 121 -2.35 -10.16 6.65
CA LEU A 121 -2.71 -11.10 7.70
C LEU A 121 -3.63 -12.21 7.17
N ALA A 122 -4.63 -11.87 6.36
CA ALA A 122 -5.49 -12.87 5.72
C ALA A 122 -4.69 -13.80 4.79
N GLY A 123 -3.79 -13.25 3.98
CA GLY A 123 -2.98 -14.01 3.03
C GLY A 123 -1.87 -14.87 3.65
N MET A 124 -1.48 -14.62 4.91
CA MET A 124 -0.42 -15.39 5.60
C MET A 124 -0.80 -16.85 5.87
N GLY A 125 -2.07 -17.15 6.09
CA GLY A 125 -2.53 -18.51 6.34
C GLY A 125 -2.56 -19.35 5.05
N LYS A 126 -3.38 -18.91 4.08
CA LYS A 126 -3.45 -19.47 2.73
C LYS A 126 -3.62 -18.32 1.76
N LYS A 127 -2.93 -18.38 0.62
CA LYS A 127 -2.97 -17.31 -0.39
C LYS A 127 -4.38 -16.98 -0.89
N TRP A 128 -5.30 -17.95 -0.92
CA TRP A 128 -6.68 -17.70 -1.33
C TRP A 128 -7.47 -16.85 -0.34
N PHE A 129 -7.13 -16.88 0.96
CA PHE A 129 -7.76 -16.03 1.97
C PHE A 129 -7.46 -14.54 1.75
N LEU A 130 -6.49 -14.20 0.91
CA LEU A 130 -6.26 -12.83 0.45
C LEU A 130 -7.51 -12.23 -0.20
N ILE A 131 -8.38 -13.04 -0.82
CA ILE A 131 -9.67 -12.56 -1.38
C ILE A 131 -10.57 -12.04 -0.26
N LEU A 132 -10.64 -12.74 0.87
CA LEU A 132 -11.41 -12.28 2.03
C LEU A 132 -10.78 -11.02 2.64
N GLY A 133 -9.45 -10.98 2.71
CA GLY A 133 -8.70 -9.78 3.11
C GLY A 133 -8.96 -8.58 2.21
N LEU A 134 -9.04 -8.79 0.89
CA LEU A 134 -9.35 -7.75 -0.09
C LEU A 134 -10.77 -7.21 0.10
N ILE A 135 -11.76 -8.10 0.28
CA ILE A 135 -13.14 -7.68 0.55
C ILE A 135 -13.19 -6.83 1.84
N GLY A 136 -12.51 -7.28 2.91
CA GLY A 136 -12.41 -6.53 4.15
C GLY A 136 -11.70 -5.18 3.98
N ALA A 137 -10.62 -5.13 3.20
CA ALA A 137 -9.87 -3.93 2.89
C ALA A 137 -10.71 -2.90 2.10
N VAL A 138 -11.47 -3.34 1.10
CA VAL A 138 -12.39 -2.48 0.34
C VAL A 138 -13.46 -1.88 1.26
N ILE A 139 -14.09 -2.71 2.10
CA ILE A 139 -15.08 -2.23 3.08
C ILE A 139 -14.47 -1.19 4.01
N LEU A 140 -13.28 -1.45 4.56
CA LEU A 140 -12.59 -0.51 5.43
C LEU A 140 -12.27 0.80 4.70
N HIS A 141 -11.73 0.73 3.48
CA HIS A 141 -11.41 1.91 2.69
C HIS A 141 -12.67 2.76 2.45
N MET A 142 -13.77 2.14 2.02
CA MET A 142 -15.05 2.84 1.82
C MET A 142 -15.57 3.48 3.12
N LEU A 143 -15.45 2.80 4.26
CA LEU A 143 -15.83 3.33 5.56
C LEU A 143 -14.96 4.53 5.97
N PHE A 144 -13.64 4.48 5.74
CA PHE A 144 -12.77 5.63 6.01
C PHE A 144 -13.12 6.81 5.12
N ASN A 145 -13.36 6.58 3.82
CA ASN A 145 -13.77 7.65 2.92
C ASN A 145 -15.10 8.26 3.37
N SER A 146 -16.10 7.46 3.73
CA SER A 146 -17.40 8.01 4.17
C SER A 146 -17.31 8.83 5.47
N LEU A 147 -16.37 8.51 6.36
CA LEU A 147 -16.14 9.28 7.60
C LEU A 147 -15.43 10.61 7.35
N ILE A 148 -14.60 10.70 6.30
CA ILE A 148 -13.83 11.89 5.94
C ILE A 148 -14.61 12.78 4.97
N VAL A 149 -15.48 12.21 4.12
CA VAL A 149 -16.32 12.88 3.11
C VAL A 149 -17.50 13.66 3.74
N ASN A 150 -17.29 14.29 4.89
CA ASN A 150 -18.03 15.49 5.30
C ASN A 150 -17.32 16.79 4.85
N THR A 151 -16.19 16.67 4.14
CA THR A 151 -15.59 17.76 3.35
C THR A 151 -15.68 17.37 1.88
N PRO A 152 -16.55 18.02 1.07
CA PRO A 152 -16.76 17.62 -0.31
C PRO A 152 -15.52 17.93 -1.14
N ILE A 153 -14.95 16.91 -1.79
CA ILE A 153 -14.10 17.07 -2.98
C ILE A 153 -14.43 15.96 -3.97
N ILE A 154 -15.59 16.10 -4.61
CA ILE A 154 -15.76 15.97 -6.07
C ILE A 154 -16.58 17.20 -6.49
#